data_AF-N2ADC8-F1
#
_entry.id   AF-N2ADC8-F1
#
_cell.length_a   1.000
_cell.length_b   1.000
_cell.length_c   1.000
_cell.angle_alpha   90.00
_cell.angle_beta   90.00
_cell.angle_gamma   90.00
#
_symmetry.space_group_name_H-M   'P 1'
#
loop_
_entity.id
_entity.type
_entity.pdbx_description
1 polymer ?
#
loop_
_entity_poly.entity_id
_entity_poly.type
_entity_poly.pdbx_seq_one_letter_code
_entity_poly.pdbx_strand_id
1 'polypeptide(L)'
;MCKKYFFMCEKIFFSMFTKVIPYYIMNGYDKLQMYKRKFENRFFRQFAELFTKSSHERRQTTMQILHNMSAVMAAEQHGINTSNYQKSTKKLGSGYQINTAADGPAQLSISEKMRAQIRGLNKAVNNGEEGASYIQVADGAMNEIHSMLQRMRELSVQALNDTNTQEDRMAMATEMDKIQAEIDRIDTSTYYNNMPVFQEHEPSYYQIAGNRVWASNQQHAVMAPDNSLNIHLPAGEYVPDTYTITVPDGIYTTQELIDEIDDAFARMSPANPGFVLEYMQDGRCSLNFEGANGQPTKIDSVDGSLAYLIYDCYNGLSTMNLLGTTAFDSSWPLKITKDQNDEIQFQIEPTDGSPSTTVSMKIKPGEYTRAELIKLLNQELVKYPGVEAKEYGQSCIQITGGYDNNITGLKGNMFKLELGTEHVYTSVFYDNIRYGTTIGTPAMTTGKTYYNEDYTNKIKIDRSNDTLRFKYNGNQITVKIPAGEYIIDDISNTSKDNLTYFLNEEFKKIAGADISVTAPSVYDSSNGTYE
;
A
#
# COMPACT_ATOMS: atom_id res chain seq x y z
N MET A 1 37.10 -61.07 -1.27
CA MET A 1 37.94 -62.26 -1.47
C MET A 1 39.21 -62.04 -2.31
N CYS A 2 39.38 -60.92 -3.04
CA CYS A 2 40.62 -60.65 -3.80
C CYS A 2 41.86 -60.25 -2.96
N LYS A 3 41.71 -59.84 -1.68
CA LYS A 3 42.85 -59.53 -0.80
C LYS A 3 43.51 -60.74 -0.11
N LYS A 4 42.86 -61.90 -0.06
CA LYS A 4 43.40 -63.10 0.62
C LYS A 4 44.33 -63.95 -0.24
N TYR A 5 44.23 -63.87 -1.58
CA TYR A 5 45.08 -64.66 -2.49
C TYR A 5 46.41 -63.98 -2.85
N PHE A 6 46.47 -62.64 -2.78
CA PHE A 6 47.70 -61.89 -3.03
C PHE A 6 48.78 -62.19 -1.96
N PHE A 7 48.37 -62.31 -0.68
CA PHE A 7 49.27 -62.61 0.43
C PHE A 7 49.82 -64.05 0.44
N MET A 8 49.17 -64.99 -0.23
CA MET A 8 49.61 -66.39 -0.27
C MET A 8 50.63 -66.64 -1.39
N CYS A 9 50.61 -65.85 -2.46
CA CYS A 9 51.63 -65.89 -3.51
C CYS A 9 52.96 -65.24 -3.07
N GLU A 10 52.92 -64.16 -2.29
CA GLU A 10 54.13 -63.51 -1.76
C GLU A 10 54.95 -64.45 -0.85
N LYS A 11 54.28 -65.25 -0.02
CA LYS A 11 54.94 -66.19 0.90
C LYS A 11 55.58 -67.39 0.21
N ILE A 12 55.07 -67.83 -0.94
CA ILE A 12 55.67 -68.93 -1.71
C ILE A 12 56.87 -68.42 -2.51
N PHE A 13 56.81 -67.19 -3.02
CA PHE A 13 57.90 -66.55 -3.75
C PHE A 13 59.14 -66.33 -2.85
N PHE A 14 58.93 -65.99 -1.57
CA PHE A 14 60.01 -65.80 -0.60
C PHE A 14 60.64 -67.12 -0.10
N SER A 15 59.85 -68.20 -0.06
CA SER A 15 60.28 -69.53 0.41
C SER A 15 61.15 -70.29 -0.61
N MET A 16 60.93 -70.08 -1.92
CA MET A 16 61.79 -70.68 -2.96
C MET A 16 63.12 -69.96 -3.15
N PHE A 17 63.17 -68.64 -2.90
CA PHE A 17 64.41 -67.85 -3.06
C PHE A 17 65.45 -68.09 -1.96
N THR A 18 65.07 -68.69 -0.84
CA THR A 18 65.97 -68.98 0.30
C THR A 18 66.53 -70.40 0.31
N LYS A 19 66.08 -71.30 -0.57
CA LYS A 19 66.53 -72.71 -0.59
C LYS A 19 67.28 -73.16 -1.85
N VAL A 20 67.64 -72.23 -2.74
CA VAL A 20 68.50 -72.54 -3.89
C VAL A 20 69.79 -71.72 -3.83
N ILE A 21 70.72 -72.28 -3.04
CA ILE A 21 72.17 -72.33 -3.30
C ILE A 21 73.04 -71.14 -2.84
N PRO A 22 73.79 -71.31 -1.73
CA PRO A 22 75.21 -71.00 -1.66
C PRO A 22 76.01 -72.20 -2.18
N TYR A 23 76.40 -72.17 -3.46
CA TYR A 23 77.40 -73.07 -4.06
C TYR A 23 77.83 -72.47 -5.41
N TYR A 24 79.14 -72.34 -5.59
CA TYR A 24 79.89 -71.76 -6.71
C TYR A 24 80.37 -70.31 -6.56
N ILE A 25 81.55 -70.21 -5.93
CA ILE A 25 82.60 -69.25 -6.29
C ILE A 25 83.24 -69.73 -7.61
N MET A 26 83.59 -68.75 -8.46
CA MET A 26 84.30 -68.81 -9.75
C MET A 26 83.49 -68.90 -11.06
N ASN A 27 83.63 -67.82 -11.84
CA ASN A 27 83.40 -67.63 -13.28
C ASN A 27 81.96 -67.49 -13.83
N GLY A 28 81.63 -66.25 -14.21
CA GLY A 28 80.75 -65.95 -15.35
C GLY A 28 79.37 -65.38 -15.02
N TYR A 29 79.27 -64.06 -14.84
CA TYR A 29 78.03 -63.31 -14.58
C TYR A 29 76.98 -63.40 -15.71
N ASP A 30 77.33 -63.82 -16.94
CA ASP A 30 76.41 -63.80 -18.09
C ASP A 30 75.50 -65.04 -18.24
N LYS A 31 75.88 -66.21 -17.72
CA LYS A 31 75.04 -67.43 -17.85
C LYS A 31 73.86 -67.47 -16.87
N LEU A 32 73.96 -66.77 -15.74
CA LEU A 32 72.90 -66.65 -14.73
C LEU A 32 71.72 -65.78 -15.21
N GLN A 33 71.99 -64.69 -15.94
CA GLN A 33 70.97 -63.83 -16.55
C GLN A 33 70.14 -64.57 -17.62
N MET A 34 70.77 -65.45 -18.41
CA MET A 34 70.08 -66.21 -19.45
C MET A 34 69.16 -67.30 -18.89
N TYR A 35 69.57 -68.01 -17.84
CA TYR A 35 68.72 -69.00 -17.17
C TYR A 35 67.56 -68.34 -16.41
N LYS A 36 67.79 -67.17 -15.79
CA LYS A 36 66.74 -66.38 -15.15
C LYS A 36 65.67 -65.92 -16.15
N ARG A 37 66.08 -65.38 -17.32
CA ARG A 37 65.15 -65.01 -18.41
C ARG A 37 64.39 -66.19 -19.02
N LYS A 38 65.02 -67.37 -19.14
CA LYS A 38 64.35 -68.59 -19.64
C LYS A 38 63.37 -69.19 -18.63
N PHE A 39 63.64 -69.05 -17.33
CA PHE A 39 62.75 -69.53 -16.27
C PHE A 39 61.57 -68.59 -16.07
N GLU A 40 61.80 -67.27 -16.07
CA GLU A 40 60.73 -66.25 -16.01
C GLU A 40 59.78 -66.35 -17.20
N ASN A 41 60.27 -66.53 -18.43
CA ASN A 41 59.41 -66.69 -19.61
C ASN A 41 58.58 -67.99 -19.62
N ARG A 42 59.14 -69.11 -19.10
CA ARG A 42 58.38 -70.36 -19.00
C ARG A 42 57.34 -70.30 -17.89
N PHE A 43 57.69 -69.71 -16.74
CA PHE A 43 56.78 -69.54 -15.62
C PHE A 43 55.63 -68.60 -15.98
N PHE A 44 55.90 -67.47 -16.65
CA PHE A 44 54.86 -66.56 -17.12
C PHE A 44 53.95 -67.18 -18.19
N ARG A 45 54.48 -67.98 -19.12
CA ARG A 45 53.63 -68.71 -20.09
C ARG A 45 52.74 -69.74 -19.42
N GLN A 46 53.26 -70.52 -18.47
CA GLN A 46 52.49 -71.54 -17.77
C GLN A 46 51.45 -70.92 -16.82
N PHE A 47 51.76 -69.78 -16.19
CA PHE A 47 50.81 -68.99 -15.41
C PHE A 47 49.72 -68.36 -16.31
N ALA A 48 50.09 -67.83 -17.48
CA ALA A 48 49.13 -67.27 -18.42
C ALA A 48 48.19 -68.33 -19.00
N GLU A 49 48.68 -69.55 -19.29
CA GLU A 49 47.87 -70.70 -19.71
C GLU A 49 46.96 -71.22 -18.59
N LEU A 50 47.42 -71.24 -17.34
CA LEU A 50 46.60 -71.62 -16.17
C LEU A 50 45.51 -70.57 -15.88
N PHE A 51 45.79 -69.28 -16.03
CA PHE A 51 44.78 -68.22 -15.88
C PHE A 51 43.77 -68.20 -17.03
N THR A 52 44.21 -68.44 -18.28
CA THR A 52 43.27 -68.55 -19.41
C THR A 52 42.41 -69.81 -19.33
N LYS A 53 42.98 -70.98 -19.00
CA LYS A 53 42.18 -72.21 -18.77
C LYS A 53 41.25 -72.09 -17.56
N SER A 54 41.68 -71.53 -16.42
CA SER A 54 40.79 -71.39 -15.26
C SER A 54 39.74 -70.28 -15.41
N SER A 55 39.95 -69.30 -16.30
CA SER A 55 38.95 -68.26 -16.59
C SER A 55 37.88 -68.75 -17.58
N HIS A 56 38.19 -69.76 -18.41
CA HIS A 56 37.22 -70.39 -19.31
C HIS A 56 36.32 -71.42 -18.59
N GLU A 57 36.81 -72.15 -17.59
CA GLU A 57 35.98 -73.11 -16.83
C GLU A 57 35.27 -72.52 -15.59
N ARG A 58 35.54 -71.26 -15.21
CA ARG A 58 34.82 -70.54 -14.14
C ARG A 58 34.09 -69.27 -14.59
N ARG A 59 33.74 -69.21 -15.88
CA ARG A 59 32.50 -68.53 -16.31
C ARG A 59 31.39 -69.58 -16.48
N GLN A 60 31.10 -70.32 -15.41
CA GLN A 60 29.68 -70.59 -15.15
C GLN A 60 29.08 -69.22 -14.82
N THR A 61 28.57 -68.53 -15.83
CA THR A 61 27.42 -67.66 -15.66
C THR A 61 26.39 -68.50 -14.92
N THR A 62 26.25 -68.28 -13.62
CA THR A 62 25.10 -68.75 -12.87
C THR A 62 23.89 -68.07 -13.52
N MET A 63 23.27 -68.74 -14.49
CA MET A 63 21.90 -68.42 -14.87
C MET A 63 21.05 -68.73 -13.65
N GLN A 64 20.76 -67.69 -12.87
CA GLN A 64 19.79 -67.78 -11.79
C GLN A 64 18.39 -67.85 -12.44
N ILE A 65 17.76 -69.03 -12.39
CA ILE A 65 16.44 -69.28 -12.98
C ILE A 65 15.30 -68.74 -12.10
N LEU A 66 15.52 -68.66 -10.78
CA LEU A 66 14.48 -68.27 -9.80
C LEU A 66 14.11 -66.77 -9.84
N HIS A 67 15.03 -65.90 -10.25
CA HIS A 67 14.80 -64.47 -10.39
C HIS A 67 15.39 -64.00 -11.72
N ASN A 68 14.53 -63.98 -12.74
CA ASN A 68 14.88 -63.51 -14.08
C ASN A 68 14.80 -61.98 -14.13
N MET A 69 15.89 -61.32 -13.78
CA MET A 69 15.96 -59.86 -13.73
C MET A 69 15.69 -59.21 -15.10
N SER A 70 16.06 -59.85 -16.22
CA SER A 70 15.78 -59.29 -17.56
C SER A 70 14.29 -59.37 -17.90
N ALA A 71 13.59 -60.43 -17.50
CA ALA A 71 12.14 -60.50 -17.63
C ALA A 71 11.41 -59.51 -16.71
N VAL A 72 11.90 -59.30 -15.48
CA VAL A 72 11.34 -58.30 -14.55
C VAL A 72 11.53 -56.88 -15.10
N MET A 73 12.73 -56.55 -15.59
CA MET A 73 13.00 -55.26 -16.25
C MET A 73 12.14 -55.07 -17.51
N ALA A 74 11.96 -56.12 -18.32
CA ALA A 74 11.08 -56.07 -19.50
C ALA A 74 9.61 -55.88 -19.13
N ALA A 75 9.13 -56.52 -18.06
CA ALA A 75 7.77 -56.36 -17.56
C ALA A 75 7.53 -54.95 -16.98
N GLU A 76 8.50 -54.41 -16.24
CA GLU A 76 8.47 -53.03 -15.74
C GLU A 76 8.42 -52.02 -16.90
N GLN A 77 9.29 -52.20 -17.91
CA GLN A 77 9.28 -51.35 -19.11
C GLN A 77 7.99 -51.48 -19.92
N HIS A 78 7.41 -52.67 -20.01
CA HIS A 78 6.11 -52.89 -20.65
C HIS A 78 4.97 -52.19 -19.90
N GLY A 79 5.00 -52.21 -18.57
CA GLY A 79 4.07 -51.47 -17.71
C GLY A 79 4.15 -49.95 -17.95
N ILE A 80 5.37 -49.40 -18.01
CA ILE A 80 5.62 -47.98 -18.33
C ILE A 80 5.07 -47.63 -19.73
N ASN A 81 5.38 -48.46 -20.74
CA ASN A 81 4.90 -48.23 -22.10
C ASN A 81 3.37 -48.29 -22.22
N THR A 82 2.73 -49.21 -21.51
CA THR A 82 1.27 -49.34 -21.47
C THR A 82 0.63 -48.11 -20.81
N SER A 83 1.20 -47.63 -19.71
CA SER A 83 0.74 -46.40 -19.05
C SER A 83 0.87 -45.18 -19.96
N ASN A 84 2.00 -45.05 -20.67
CA ASN A 84 2.21 -43.96 -21.63
C ASN A 84 1.23 -44.03 -22.82
N TYR A 85 0.97 -45.23 -23.34
CA TYR A 85 -0.03 -45.45 -24.38
C TYR A 85 -1.43 -45.04 -23.93
N GLN A 86 -1.84 -45.44 -22.72
CA GLN A 86 -3.13 -45.05 -22.14
C GLN A 86 -3.25 -43.52 -21.97
N LYS A 87 -2.18 -42.84 -21.53
CA LYS A 87 -2.15 -41.37 -21.44
C LYS A 87 -2.31 -40.70 -22.81
N SER A 88 -1.60 -41.18 -23.83
CA SER A 88 -1.71 -40.66 -25.20
C SER A 88 -3.11 -40.86 -25.77
N THR A 89 -3.70 -42.04 -25.58
CA THR A 89 -5.08 -42.33 -26.00
C THR A 89 -6.10 -41.44 -25.28
N LYS A 90 -5.89 -41.14 -23.99
CA LYS A 90 -6.74 -40.19 -23.23
C LYS A 90 -6.63 -38.76 -23.77
N LYS A 91 -5.43 -38.32 -24.18
CA LYS A 91 -5.22 -37.01 -24.83
C LYS A 91 -5.88 -36.93 -26.21
N LEU A 92 -5.80 -38.00 -26.99
CA LEU A 92 -6.48 -38.09 -28.28
C LEU A 92 -8.01 -38.09 -28.13
N GLY A 93 -8.55 -38.86 -27.19
CA GLY A 93 -10.00 -38.96 -26.98
C GLY A 93 -10.65 -37.69 -26.40
N SER A 94 -9.89 -36.88 -25.66
CA SER A 94 -10.38 -35.61 -25.11
C SER A 94 -10.12 -34.41 -26.03
N GLY A 95 -9.18 -34.52 -26.98
CA GLY A 95 -8.72 -33.40 -27.79
C GLY A 95 -7.85 -32.38 -27.02
N TYR A 96 -7.66 -32.55 -25.71
CA TYR A 96 -6.82 -31.67 -24.90
C TYR A 96 -5.42 -32.26 -24.71
N GLN A 97 -4.40 -31.44 -24.93
CA GLN A 97 -3.01 -31.80 -24.70
C GLN A 97 -2.70 -32.06 -23.20
N ILE A 98 -3.42 -31.38 -22.30
CA ILE A 98 -3.26 -31.46 -20.83
C ILE A 98 -4.61 -31.84 -20.22
N ASN A 99 -4.69 -33.01 -19.59
CA ASN A 99 -5.95 -33.55 -19.05
C ASN A 99 -5.94 -33.75 -17.53
N THR A 100 -4.75 -33.86 -16.94
CA THR A 100 -4.60 -34.13 -15.51
C THR A 100 -3.48 -33.27 -14.92
N ALA A 101 -3.52 -33.01 -13.61
CA ALA A 101 -2.48 -32.22 -12.93
C ALA A 101 -1.08 -32.86 -13.04
N ALA A 102 -1.02 -34.17 -13.28
CA ALA A 102 0.21 -34.92 -13.50
C ALA A 102 0.87 -34.65 -14.89
N ASP A 103 0.14 -34.10 -15.86
CA ASP A 103 0.68 -33.77 -17.19
C ASP A 103 1.48 -32.45 -17.21
N GLY A 104 1.22 -31.57 -16.24
CA GLY A 104 1.85 -30.24 -16.14
C GLY A 104 1.04 -29.31 -15.22
N PRO A 105 1.34 -29.24 -13.91
CA PRO A 105 0.49 -28.51 -12.95
C PRO A 105 0.43 -27.01 -13.24
N ALA A 106 1.54 -26.41 -13.69
CA ALA A 106 1.59 -24.99 -14.07
C ALA A 106 0.72 -24.70 -15.31
N GLN A 107 0.79 -25.55 -16.34
CA GLN A 107 0.04 -25.34 -17.59
C GLN A 107 -1.45 -25.65 -17.42
N LEU A 108 -1.81 -26.61 -16.57
CA LEU A 108 -3.19 -26.86 -16.17
C LEU A 108 -3.76 -25.69 -15.35
N SER A 109 -2.98 -25.13 -14.43
CA SER A 109 -3.40 -23.96 -13.65
C SER A 109 -3.65 -22.74 -14.55
N ILE A 110 -2.78 -22.48 -15.52
CA ILE A 110 -2.95 -21.41 -16.50
C ILE A 110 -4.19 -21.65 -17.38
N SER A 111 -4.42 -22.88 -17.85
CA SER A 111 -5.58 -23.19 -18.69
C SER A 111 -6.91 -23.13 -17.93
N GLU A 112 -6.95 -23.55 -16.66
CA GLU A 112 -8.12 -23.38 -15.80
C GLU A 112 -8.38 -21.91 -15.46
N LYS A 113 -7.33 -21.11 -15.24
CA LYS A 113 -7.45 -19.64 -15.10
C LYS A 113 -8.07 -19.02 -16.35
N MET A 114 -7.59 -19.38 -17.54
CA MET A 114 -8.16 -18.90 -18.81
C MET A 114 -9.60 -19.38 -19.02
N ARG A 115 -9.94 -20.64 -18.70
CA ARG A 115 -11.32 -21.13 -18.75
C ARG A 115 -12.24 -20.37 -17.78
N ALA A 116 -11.76 -20.06 -16.59
CA ALA A 116 -12.48 -19.22 -15.64
C ALA A 116 -12.68 -17.79 -16.17
N GLN A 117 -11.64 -17.19 -16.74
CA GLN A 117 -11.73 -15.88 -17.39
C GLN A 117 -12.72 -15.88 -18.56
N ILE A 118 -12.70 -16.89 -19.44
CA ILE A 118 -13.66 -17.00 -20.55
C ILE A 118 -15.10 -17.11 -20.04
N ARG A 119 -15.35 -17.92 -19.00
CA ARG A 119 -16.69 -17.99 -18.38
C ARG A 119 -17.09 -16.66 -17.76
N GLY A 120 -16.15 -15.96 -17.10
CA GLY A 120 -16.36 -14.62 -16.56
C GLY A 120 -16.68 -13.59 -17.65
N LEU A 121 -15.91 -13.58 -18.73
CA LEU A 121 -16.13 -12.71 -19.89
C LEU A 121 -17.48 -12.98 -20.56
N ASN A 122 -17.87 -14.24 -20.76
CA ASN A 122 -19.19 -14.57 -21.30
C ASN A 122 -20.32 -14.06 -20.41
N LYS A 123 -20.15 -14.11 -19.09
CA LYS A 123 -21.11 -13.49 -18.16
C LYS A 123 -21.08 -11.98 -18.22
N ALA A 124 -19.90 -11.35 -18.32
CA ALA A 124 -19.78 -9.92 -18.50
C ALA A 124 -20.46 -9.43 -19.80
N VAL A 125 -20.35 -10.19 -20.90
CA VAL A 125 -21.06 -9.91 -22.16
C VAL A 125 -22.56 -9.94 -21.95
N ASN A 126 -23.09 -11.02 -21.36
CA ASN A 126 -24.53 -11.13 -21.07
C ASN A 126 -25.01 -9.99 -20.15
N ASN A 127 -24.24 -9.64 -19.12
CA ASN A 127 -24.55 -8.51 -18.23
C ASN A 127 -24.54 -7.18 -19.00
N GLY A 128 -23.65 -7.02 -19.98
CA GLY A 128 -23.63 -5.88 -20.89
C GLY A 128 -24.88 -5.81 -21.77
N GLU A 129 -25.38 -6.95 -22.26
CA GLU A 129 -26.64 -7.03 -23.01
C GLU A 129 -27.86 -6.69 -22.11
N GLU A 130 -27.86 -7.11 -20.84
CA GLU A 130 -28.87 -6.72 -19.85
C GLU A 130 -28.82 -5.21 -19.58
N GLY A 131 -27.61 -4.63 -19.46
CA GLY A 131 -27.42 -3.18 -19.34
C GLY A 131 -27.92 -2.40 -20.57
N ALA A 132 -27.66 -2.91 -21.78
CA ALA A 132 -28.19 -2.33 -23.00
C ALA A 132 -29.73 -2.39 -23.05
N SER A 133 -30.32 -3.50 -22.60
CA SER A 133 -31.77 -3.66 -22.51
C SER A 133 -32.40 -2.69 -21.50
N TYR A 134 -31.75 -2.47 -20.35
CA TYR A 134 -32.15 -1.46 -19.37
C TYR A 134 -32.19 -0.06 -19.98
N ILE A 135 -31.12 0.34 -20.68
CA ILE A 135 -31.03 1.64 -21.35
C ILE A 135 -32.11 1.81 -22.42
N GLN A 136 -32.43 0.75 -23.17
CA GLN A 136 -33.49 0.82 -24.19
C GLN A 136 -34.89 1.06 -23.59
N VAL A 137 -35.18 0.48 -22.41
CA VAL A 137 -36.43 0.78 -21.70
C VAL A 137 -36.45 2.23 -21.24
N ALA A 138 -35.33 2.73 -20.72
CA ALA A 138 -35.19 4.14 -20.35
C ALA A 138 -35.39 5.08 -21.55
N ASP A 139 -34.76 4.78 -22.69
CA ASP A 139 -34.87 5.57 -23.91
C ASP A 139 -36.30 5.56 -24.47
N GLY A 140 -36.98 4.41 -24.45
CA GLY A 140 -38.38 4.31 -24.84
C GLY A 140 -39.30 5.20 -23.99
N ALA A 141 -39.13 5.16 -22.67
CA ALA A 141 -39.90 6.02 -21.76
C ALA A 141 -39.57 7.51 -21.94
N MET A 142 -38.30 7.86 -22.16
CA MET A 142 -37.86 9.23 -22.42
C MET A 142 -38.40 9.78 -23.75
N ASN A 143 -38.59 8.94 -24.77
CA ASN A 143 -39.22 9.35 -26.03
C ASN A 143 -40.70 9.73 -25.85
N GLU A 144 -41.43 9.05 -24.97
CA GLU A 144 -42.80 9.43 -24.59
C GLU A 144 -42.83 10.76 -23.82
N ILE A 145 -41.93 10.93 -22.83
CA ILE A 145 -41.75 12.20 -22.11
C ILE A 145 -41.43 13.34 -23.09
N HIS A 146 -40.55 13.09 -24.06
CA HIS A 146 -40.19 14.07 -25.08
C HIS A 146 -41.41 14.52 -25.91
N SER A 147 -42.24 13.58 -26.35
CA SER A 147 -43.45 13.86 -27.12
C SER A 147 -44.47 14.67 -26.29
N MET A 148 -44.60 14.34 -25.00
CA MET A 148 -45.43 15.09 -24.06
C MET A 148 -44.93 16.52 -23.83
N LEU A 149 -43.63 16.73 -23.66
CA LEU A 149 -43.04 18.06 -23.52
C LEU A 149 -43.23 18.90 -24.79
N GLN A 150 -43.17 18.29 -25.98
CA GLN A 150 -43.52 18.97 -27.22
C GLN A 150 -44.99 19.41 -27.22
N ARG A 151 -45.92 18.56 -26.77
CA ARG A 151 -47.33 18.92 -26.63
C ARG A 151 -47.56 20.05 -25.63
N MET A 152 -46.86 20.03 -24.48
CA MET A 152 -46.89 21.14 -23.50
C MET A 152 -46.42 22.46 -24.14
N ARG A 153 -45.39 22.40 -24.98
CA ARG A 153 -44.92 23.58 -25.72
C ARG A 153 -45.95 24.10 -26.71
N GLU A 154 -46.62 23.22 -27.46
CA GLU A 154 -47.71 23.61 -28.37
C GLU A 154 -48.84 24.32 -27.61
N LEU A 155 -49.28 23.75 -26.49
CA LEU A 155 -50.33 24.34 -25.64
C LEU A 155 -49.90 25.71 -25.11
N SER A 156 -48.64 25.85 -24.70
CA SER A 156 -48.09 27.13 -24.22
C SER A 156 -48.11 28.20 -25.30
N VAL A 157 -47.70 27.86 -26.53
CA VAL A 157 -47.74 28.78 -27.68
C VAL A 157 -49.18 29.09 -28.07
N GLN A 158 -50.07 28.10 -28.05
CA GLN A 158 -51.48 28.30 -28.34
C GLN A 158 -52.12 29.25 -27.32
N ALA A 159 -51.85 29.08 -26.03
CA ALA A 159 -52.40 29.90 -24.95
C ALA A 159 -51.94 31.37 -24.98
N LEU A 160 -50.80 31.66 -25.62
CA LEU A 160 -50.29 33.04 -25.80
C LEU A 160 -51.10 33.85 -26.81
N ASN A 161 -51.92 33.22 -27.67
CA ASN A 161 -52.72 33.97 -28.64
C ASN A 161 -53.85 34.76 -27.94
N ASP A 162 -53.88 36.08 -28.19
CA ASP A 162 -54.86 37.01 -27.60
C ASP A 162 -56.31 36.77 -28.06
N THR A 163 -56.51 35.98 -29.11
CA THR A 163 -57.84 35.60 -29.61
C THR A 163 -58.53 34.52 -28.77
N ASN A 164 -57.80 33.83 -27.90
CA ASN A 164 -58.38 32.79 -27.06
C ASN A 164 -59.14 33.38 -25.88
N THR A 165 -60.32 32.83 -25.60
CA THR A 165 -61.11 33.20 -24.44
C THR A 165 -60.47 32.70 -23.15
N GLN A 166 -60.94 33.20 -22.00
CA GLN A 166 -60.48 32.70 -20.71
C GLN A 166 -60.85 31.23 -20.49
N GLU A 167 -61.99 30.78 -21.01
CA GLU A 167 -62.43 29.38 -20.94
C GLU A 167 -61.48 28.46 -21.73
N ASP A 168 -61.07 28.87 -22.93
CA ASP A 168 -60.09 28.13 -23.74
C ASP A 168 -58.74 28.00 -23.02
N ARG A 169 -58.28 29.08 -22.36
CA ARG A 169 -57.04 29.08 -21.57
C ARG A 169 -57.13 28.15 -20.37
N MET A 170 -58.29 28.07 -19.71
CA MET A 170 -58.49 27.12 -18.60
C MET A 170 -58.51 25.66 -19.08
N ALA A 171 -59.10 25.39 -20.24
CA ALA A 171 -59.08 24.05 -20.83
C ALA A 171 -57.65 23.61 -21.21
N MET A 172 -56.86 24.50 -21.82
CA MET A 172 -55.45 24.25 -22.12
C MET A 172 -54.60 24.04 -20.85
N ALA A 173 -54.85 24.80 -19.79
CA ALA A 173 -54.19 24.59 -18.50
C ALA A 173 -54.54 23.22 -17.89
N THR A 174 -55.80 22.79 -18.00
CA THR A 174 -56.21 21.45 -17.54
C THR A 174 -55.50 20.35 -18.33
N GLU A 175 -55.32 20.51 -19.64
CA GLU A 175 -54.54 19.58 -20.46
C GLU A 175 -53.05 19.57 -20.04
N MET A 176 -52.47 20.73 -19.76
CA MET A 176 -51.11 20.87 -19.24
C MET A 176 -50.91 20.08 -17.93
N ASP A 177 -51.83 20.24 -16.98
CA ASP A 177 -51.78 19.54 -15.68
C ASP A 177 -51.87 18.01 -15.87
N LYS A 178 -52.66 17.55 -16.85
CA LYS A 178 -52.77 16.12 -17.18
C LYS A 178 -51.48 15.58 -17.80
N ILE A 179 -50.83 16.36 -18.66
CA ILE A 179 -49.55 15.96 -19.25
C ILE A 179 -48.46 15.92 -18.19
N GLN A 180 -48.42 16.90 -17.28
CA GLN A 180 -47.47 16.89 -16.17
C GLN A 180 -47.67 15.66 -15.27
N ALA A 181 -48.91 15.36 -14.89
CA ALA A 181 -49.22 14.17 -14.09
C ALA A 181 -48.84 12.86 -14.80
N GLU A 182 -48.93 12.81 -16.13
CA GLU A 182 -48.53 11.64 -16.91
C GLU A 182 -46.99 11.52 -17.01
N ILE A 183 -46.25 12.62 -17.10
CA ILE A 183 -44.78 12.63 -16.99
C ILE A 183 -44.35 12.07 -15.64
N ASP A 184 -44.94 12.56 -14.53
CA ASP A 184 -44.64 12.07 -13.18
C ASP A 184 -44.99 10.57 -13.03
N ARG A 185 -46.06 10.12 -13.70
CA ARG A 185 -46.43 8.70 -13.74
C ARG A 185 -45.40 7.88 -14.50
N ILE A 186 -44.90 8.31 -15.65
CA ILE A 186 -43.87 7.58 -16.41
C ILE A 186 -42.59 7.50 -15.58
N ASP A 187 -42.18 8.60 -14.95
CA ASP A 187 -41.02 8.65 -14.06
C ASP A 187 -41.12 7.59 -12.93
N THR A 188 -42.25 7.54 -12.23
CA THR A 188 -42.46 6.64 -11.08
C THR A 188 -42.88 5.20 -11.44
N SER A 189 -43.35 4.95 -12.67
CA SER A 189 -43.88 3.65 -13.11
C SER A 189 -43.05 2.91 -14.15
N THR A 190 -41.92 3.46 -14.58
CA THR A 190 -41.00 2.78 -15.50
C THR A 190 -40.06 1.85 -14.74
N TYR A 191 -40.19 0.54 -14.99
CA TYR A 191 -39.39 -0.50 -14.35
C TYR A 191 -38.70 -1.39 -15.38
N TYR A 192 -37.47 -1.81 -15.05
CA TYR A 192 -36.78 -2.91 -15.71
C TYR A 192 -36.43 -3.96 -14.66
N ASN A 193 -36.92 -5.20 -14.82
CA ASN A 193 -36.67 -6.28 -13.85
C ASN A 193 -36.98 -5.91 -12.39
N ASN A 194 -38.13 -5.25 -12.16
CA ASN A 194 -38.55 -4.69 -10.87
C ASN A 194 -37.66 -3.58 -10.28
N MET A 195 -36.65 -3.11 -11.02
CA MET A 195 -35.85 -1.95 -10.64
C MET A 195 -36.44 -0.68 -11.28
N PRO A 196 -36.71 0.37 -10.50
CA PRO A 196 -37.14 1.65 -11.04
C PRO A 196 -36.01 2.25 -11.91
N VAL A 197 -36.36 2.81 -13.05
CA VAL A 197 -35.37 3.31 -14.03
C VAL A 197 -34.94 4.74 -13.73
N PHE A 198 -35.84 5.58 -13.22
CA PHE A 198 -35.60 7.02 -13.05
C PHE A 198 -35.53 7.48 -11.59
N GLN A 199 -35.66 6.58 -10.63
CA GLN A 199 -35.35 6.90 -9.23
C GLN A 199 -33.85 7.13 -9.07
N GLU A 200 -33.47 8.05 -8.18
CA GLU A 200 -32.07 8.24 -7.78
C GLU A 200 -31.47 6.87 -7.41
N HIS A 201 -30.58 6.38 -8.26
CA HIS A 201 -29.76 5.25 -7.92
C HIS A 201 -28.76 5.77 -6.90
N GLU A 202 -28.98 5.49 -5.61
CA GLU A 202 -27.96 5.70 -4.58
C GLU A 202 -26.66 5.11 -5.12
N PRO A 203 -25.56 5.88 -5.17
CA PRO A 203 -24.31 5.39 -5.72
C PRO A 203 -23.94 4.09 -5.01
N SER A 204 -23.64 3.03 -5.78
CA SER A 204 -23.30 1.71 -5.23
C SER A 204 -21.99 1.71 -4.44
N TYR A 205 -21.33 2.86 -4.37
CA TYR A 205 -20.08 3.09 -3.68
C TYR A 205 -20.09 4.46 -3.01
N TYR A 206 -19.43 4.55 -1.86
CA TYR A 206 -19.16 5.80 -1.16
C TYR A 206 -17.69 6.12 -1.34
N GLN A 207 -17.39 7.31 -1.86
CA GLN A 207 -16.02 7.75 -2.04
C GLN A 207 -15.72 8.93 -1.12
N ILE A 208 -14.63 8.80 -0.37
CA ILE A 208 -13.93 9.93 0.22
C ILE A 208 -12.81 10.29 -0.74
N ALA A 209 -13.06 11.32 -1.55
CA ALA A 209 -12.10 11.78 -2.53
C ALA A 209 -10.92 12.47 -1.83
N GLY A 210 -9.70 12.10 -2.23
CA GLY A 210 -8.52 12.80 -1.80
C GLY A 210 -8.56 14.28 -2.19
N ASN A 211 -8.07 15.16 -1.33
CA ASN A 211 -7.95 16.59 -1.62
C ASN A 211 -6.50 17.05 -1.87
N ARG A 212 -5.54 16.11 -1.81
CA ARG A 212 -4.11 16.35 -2.00
C ARG A 212 -3.55 15.56 -3.18
N VAL A 213 -2.71 16.22 -3.98
CA VAL A 213 -1.98 15.60 -5.10
C VAL A 213 -0.60 15.16 -4.62
N TRP A 214 -0.27 13.89 -4.86
CA TRP A 214 1.00 13.26 -4.59
C TRP A 214 1.71 12.94 -5.89
N ALA A 215 3.05 12.98 -5.88
CA ALA A 215 3.80 12.33 -6.94
C ALA A 215 3.87 10.83 -6.67
N SER A 216 3.76 10.00 -7.70
CA SER A 216 3.76 8.54 -7.55
C SER A 216 5.02 8.00 -6.88
N ASN A 217 6.16 8.65 -7.12
CA ASN A 217 7.47 8.31 -6.57
C ASN A 217 7.84 9.11 -5.31
N GLN A 218 6.92 9.90 -4.74
CA GLN A 218 7.19 10.65 -3.52
C GLN A 218 7.40 9.68 -2.35
N GLN A 219 8.46 9.90 -1.58
CA GLN A 219 8.79 9.04 -0.44
C GLN A 219 8.05 9.45 0.83
N HIS A 220 7.58 8.44 1.55
CA HIS A 220 6.87 8.55 2.82
C HIS A 220 7.55 7.63 3.83
N ALA A 221 7.90 8.17 5.00
CA ALA A 221 8.40 7.37 6.10
C ALA A 221 7.23 6.98 7.01
N VAL A 222 6.97 5.68 7.13
CA VAL A 222 5.94 5.11 8.00
C VAL A 222 6.66 4.39 9.12
N MET A 223 6.32 4.73 10.37
CA MET A 223 6.91 4.10 11.56
C MET A 223 5.89 4.06 12.68
N ALA A 224 5.84 2.98 13.45
CA ALA A 224 5.01 2.88 14.64
C ALA A 224 5.40 3.96 15.67
N PRO A 225 4.44 4.61 16.36
CA PRO A 225 2.99 4.31 16.35
C PRO A 225 2.20 4.94 15.18
N ASP A 226 2.86 5.73 14.33
CA ASP A 226 2.27 6.51 13.26
C ASP A 226 2.10 5.70 11.96
N ASN A 227 1.52 4.51 12.05
CA ASN A 227 1.33 3.62 10.90
C ASN A 227 -0.09 3.08 10.70
N SER A 228 -1.11 3.71 11.28
CA SER A 228 -2.50 3.24 11.21
C SER A 228 -3.39 4.05 10.28
N LEU A 229 -4.38 3.36 9.69
CA LEU A 229 -5.54 3.97 9.03
C LEU A 229 -6.79 3.37 9.68
N ASN A 230 -7.65 4.24 10.21
CA ASN A 230 -8.91 3.87 10.84
C ASN A 230 -10.06 4.35 9.96
N ILE A 231 -11.04 3.49 9.74
CA ILE A 231 -12.24 3.76 8.94
C ILE A 231 -13.44 3.50 9.86
N HIS A 232 -14.26 4.53 10.03
CA HIS A 232 -15.48 4.49 10.83
C HIS A 232 -16.69 4.51 9.92
N LEU A 233 -17.54 3.51 10.06
CA LEU A 233 -18.85 3.41 9.45
C LEU A 233 -19.92 3.99 10.40
N PRO A 234 -21.09 4.39 9.90
CA PRO A 234 -22.18 4.90 10.72
C PRO A 234 -22.55 3.95 11.87
N ALA A 235 -22.50 4.48 13.09
CA ALA A 235 -22.80 3.72 14.31
C ALA A 235 -24.24 3.19 14.28
N GLY A 236 -24.40 1.88 14.51
CA GLY A 236 -25.69 1.20 14.52
C GLY A 236 -26.16 0.65 13.18
N GLU A 237 -25.46 0.95 12.08
CA GLU A 237 -25.75 0.40 10.75
C GLU A 237 -24.85 -0.80 10.39
N TYR A 238 -23.63 -0.86 10.94
CA TYR A 238 -22.64 -1.91 10.67
C TYR A 238 -22.09 -2.54 11.96
N VAL A 239 -21.68 -3.81 11.87
CA VAL A 239 -21.01 -4.53 12.96
C VAL A 239 -19.80 -5.30 12.41
N PRO A 240 -18.56 -4.90 12.73
CA PRO A 240 -18.20 -3.71 13.51
C PRO A 240 -18.45 -2.40 12.72
N ASP A 241 -18.51 -1.29 13.44
CA ASP A 241 -18.59 0.05 12.89
C ASP A 241 -17.21 0.71 12.72
N THR A 242 -16.14 0.08 13.19
CA THR A 242 -14.76 0.60 13.11
C THR A 242 -13.82 -0.47 12.61
N TYR A 243 -12.96 -0.07 11.66
CA TYR A 243 -11.96 -0.92 11.04
C TYR A 243 -10.60 -0.22 11.08
N THR A 244 -9.58 -0.90 11.59
CA THR A 244 -8.22 -0.37 11.66
C THR A 244 -7.28 -1.28 10.88
N ILE A 245 -6.46 -0.67 10.02
CA ILE A 245 -5.31 -1.32 9.40
C ILE A 245 -4.02 -0.63 9.84
N THR A 246 -2.92 -1.39 9.82
CA THR A 246 -1.59 -0.87 10.12
C THR A 246 -0.60 -1.32 9.06
N VAL A 247 0.26 -0.42 8.63
CA VAL A 247 1.33 -0.69 7.65
C VAL A 247 2.66 -0.93 8.39
N PRO A 248 3.53 -1.86 7.94
CA PRO A 248 4.84 -2.06 8.57
C PRO A 248 5.74 -0.81 8.52
N ASP A 249 6.72 -0.76 9.41
CA ASP A 249 7.71 0.31 9.41
C ASP A 249 8.57 0.25 8.13
N GLY A 250 8.71 1.38 7.45
CA GLY A 250 9.43 1.45 6.18
C GLY A 250 9.41 2.82 5.53
N ILE A 251 10.19 2.96 4.47
CA ILE A 251 10.13 4.10 3.55
C ILE A 251 9.54 3.60 2.25
N TYR A 252 8.42 4.18 1.86
CA TYR A 252 7.63 3.76 0.71
C TYR A 252 7.46 4.92 -0.26
N THR A 253 7.47 4.65 -1.56
CA THR A 253 6.89 5.60 -2.52
C THR A 253 5.37 5.67 -2.34
N THR A 254 4.71 6.72 -2.84
CA THR A 254 3.24 6.80 -2.79
C THR A 254 2.59 5.54 -3.35
N GLN A 255 3.09 5.02 -4.48
CA GLN A 255 2.56 3.80 -5.08
C GLN A 255 2.77 2.57 -4.19
N GLU A 256 3.99 2.38 -3.66
CA GLU A 256 4.29 1.24 -2.77
C GLU A 256 3.49 1.31 -1.46
N LEU A 257 3.25 2.52 -0.93
CA LEU A 257 2.47 2.71 0.29
C LEU A 257 1.00 2.34 0.08
N ILE A 258 0.43 2.67 -1.08
CA ILE A 258 -0.92 2.27 -1.44
C ILE A 258 -1.00 0.75 -1.59
N ASP A 259 -0.02 0.12 -2.24
CA ASP A 259 0.06 -1.35 -2.37
C ASP A 259 0.16 -2.04 -0.99
N GLU A 260 0.92 -1.49 -0.04
CA GLU A 260 1.01 -2.01 1.33
C GLU A 260 -0.31 -1.85 2.12
N ILE A 261 -1.04 -0.75 1.89
CA ILE A 261 -2.38 -0.55 2.47
C ILE A 261 -3.37 -1.56 1.89
N ASP A 262 -3.31 -1.83 0.59
CA ASP A 262 -4.14 -2.86 -0.05
C ASP A 262 -3.84 -4.27 0.51
N ASP A 263 -2.56 -4.59 0.72
CA ASP A 263 -2.15 -5.83 1.39
C ASP A 263 -2.60 -5.87 2.87
N ALA A 264 -2.66 -4.72 3.54
CA ALA A 264 -3.20 -4.61 4.90
C ALA A 264 -4.71 -4.82 4.92
N PHE A 265 -5.46 -4.26 3.96
CA PHE A 265 -6.89 -4.54 3.77
C PHE A 265 -7.16 -6.01 3.45
N ALA A 266 -6.30 -6.68 2.66
CA ALA A 266 -6.46 -8.10 2.37
C ALA A 266 -6.26 -8.99 3.61
N ARG A 267 -5.49 -8.53 4.60
CA ARG A 267 -5.12 -9.29 5.81
C ARG A 267 -5.88 -8.86 7.06
N MET A 268 -6.70 -7.82 6.99
CA MET A 268 -7.36 -7.24 8.16
C MET A 268 -8.36 -8.19 8.83
N SER A 269 -8.60 -7.98 10.14
CA SER A 269 -9.57 -8.73 10.92
C SER A 269 -10.43 -7.77 11.76
N PRO A 270 -11.77 -7.76 11.59
CA PRO A 270 -12.55 -8.60 10.68
C PRO A 270 -12.32 -8.25 9.20
N ALA A 271 -12.65 -9.20 8.33
CA ALA A 271 -12.35 -9.11 6.89
C ALA A 271 -12.91 -7.82 6.27
N ASN A 272 -12.17 -7.30 5.29
CA ASN A 272 -12.53 -6.08 4.58
C ASN A 272 -13.96 -6.15 4.01
N PRO A 273 -14.88 -5.27 4.41
CA PRO A 273 -16.26 -5.26 3.91
C PRO A 273 -16.38 -4.70 2.49
N GLY A 274 -15.30 -4.15 1.92
CA GLY A 274 -15.27 -3.58 0.56
C GLY A 274 -14.55 -2.23 0.44
N PHE A 275 -13.65 -1.91 1.37
CA PHE A 275 -12.78 -0.74 1.28
C PHE A 275 -11.68 -0.94 0.24
N VAL A 276 -11.43 0.07 -0.56
CA VAL A 276 -10.33 0.12 -1.53
C VAL A 276 -9.71 1.50 -1.48
N LEU A 277 -8.40 1.61 -1.31
CA LEU A 277 -7.69 2.88 -1.39
C LEU A 277 -7.00 2.97 -2.74
N GLU A 278 -7.39 3.96 -3.55
CA GLU A 278 -6.89 4.08 -4.92
C GLU A 278 -6.02 5.31 -5.10
N TYR A 279 -4.90 5.15 -5.80
CA TYR A 279 -4.13 6.25 -6.35
C TYR A 279 -4.66 6.62 -7.75
N MET A 280 -5.31 7.78 -7.85
CA MET A 280 -5.98 8.25 -9.05
C MET A 280 -4.98 8.84 -10.07
N GLN A 281 -5.40 8.93 -11.34
CA GLN A 281 -4.56 9.47 -12.43
C GLN A 281 -4.15 10.94 -12.23
N ASP A 282 -4.93 11.70 -11.46
CA ASP A 282 -4.64 13.09 -11.10
C ASP A 282 -3.72 13.23 -9.88
N GLY A 283 -3.21 12.10 -9.36
CA GLY A 283 -2.26 12.03 -8.26
C GLY A 283 -2.89 12.04 -6.87
N ARG A 284 -4.22 11.95 -6.75
CA ARG A 284 -4.91 11.96 -5.45
C ARG A 284 -5.13 10.53 -4.94
N CYS A 285 -5.09 10.34 -3.63
CA CYS A 285 -5.46 9.07 -3.01
C CYS A 285 -6.89 9.14 -2.49
N SER A 286 -7.78 8.26 -2.94
CA SER A 286 -9.20 8.27 -2.59
C SER A 286 -9.62 6.94 -1.98
N LEU A 287 -10.39 6.98 -0.89
CA LEU A 287 -10.94 5.79 -0.26
C LEU A 287 -12.35 5.52 -0.81
N ASN A 288 -12.52 4.36 -1.42
CA ASN A 288 -13.79 3.86 -1.92
C ASN A 288 -14.32 2.81 -0.95
N PHE A 289 -15.63 2.80 -0.73
CA PHE A 289 -16.34 1.75 -0.02
C PHE A 289 -17.44 1.19 -0.90
N GLU A 290 -17.28 -0.06 -1.32
CA GLU A 290 -18.25 -0.82 -2.10
C GLU A 290 -18.91 -1.89 -1.24
N GLY A 291 -20.17 -1.71 -0.93
CA GLY A 291 -20.95 -2.64 -0.11
C GLY A 291 -21.41 -3.82 -0.95
N ALA A 292 -21.53 -5.00 -0.33
CA ALA A 292 -22.13 -6.14 -1.00
C ALA A 292 -23.63 -5.89 -1.27
N ASN A 293 -24.06 -6.02 -2.53
CA ASN A 293 -25.47 -6.10 -2.96
C ASN A 293 -26.41 -5.02 -2.38
N GLY A 294 -26.21 -3.74 -2.74
CA GLY A 294 -27.19 -2.68 -2.50
C GLY A 294 -27.41 -2.31 -1.02
N GLN A 295 -26.50 -2.73 -0.13
CA GLN A 295 -26.41 -2.12 1.18
C GLN A 295 -25.97 -0.66 1.03
N PRO A 296 -26.45 0.27 1.89
CA PRO A 296 -25.90 1.61 1.91
C PRO A 296 -24.38 1.51 1.99
N THR A 297 -23.70 2.34 1.23
CA THR A 297 -22.26 2.51 1.35
C THR A 297 -22.11 3.89 1.94
N LYS A 298 -21.65 3.96 3.19
CA LYS A 298 -21.40 5.23 3.84
C LYS A 298 -20.24 5.07 4.78
N ILE A 299 -19.26 5.95 4.64
CA ILE A 299 -18.19 6.11 5.61
C ILE A 299 -18.54 7.36 6.45
N ASP A 300 -18.50 7.23 7.77
CA ASP A 300 -18.74 8.33 8.70
C ASP A 300 -17.48 9.19 8.83
N SER A 301 -16.33 8.54 9.05
CA SER A 301 -15.03 9.22 9.11
C SER A 301 -13.86 8.29 8.81
N VAL A 302 -12.72 8.89 8.47
CA VAL A 302 -11.44 8.20 8.32
C VAL A 302 -10.41 8.98 9.13
N ASP A 303 -9.69 8.29 10.00
CA ASP A 303 -8.62 8.87 10.80
C ASP A 303 -7.41 7.92 10.91
N GLY A 304 -6.49 8.21 11.81
CA GLY A 304 -5.21 7.53 11.90
C GLY A 304 -4.09 8.29 11.20
N SER A 305 -2.86 7.86 11.45
CA SER A 305 -1.66 8.55 10.98
C SER A 305 -1.47 8.50 9.48
N LEU A 306 -2.07 7.53 8.77
CA LEU A 306 -2.03 7.38 7.31
C LEU A 306 -3.16 8.15 6.59
N ALA A 307 -4.10 8.75 7.33
CA ALA A 307 -5.21 9.52 6.73
C ALA A 307 -4.73 10.76 5.96
N TYR A 308 -3.49 11.21 6.18
CA TYR A 308 -2.87 12.29 5.41
C TYR A 308 -2.79 12.00 3.90
N LEU A 309 -2.82 10.73 3.49
CA LEU A 309 -2.83 10.38 2.07
C LEU A 309 -4.10 10.88 1.38
N ILE A 310 -5.23 10.90 2.10
CA ILE A 310 -6.54 11.32 1.62
C ILE A 310 -6.76 12.81 1.91
N TYR A 311 -6.42 13.24 3.12
CA TYR A 311 -6.65 14.61 3.59
C TYR A 311 -5.36 15.43 3.66
N ASP A 312 -5.40 16.66 3.16
CA ASP A 312 -4.31 17.62 3.29
C ASP A 312 -4.08 17.98 4.76
N CYS A 313 -3.07 17.38 5.36
CA CYS A 313 -2.48 17.88 6.59
C CYS A 313 -1.40 18.91 6.23
N TYR A 314 -1.58 20.16 6.67
CA TYR A 314 -0.55 21.17 6.46
C TYR A 314 0.67 20.88 7.35
N ASN A 315 1.75 20.39 6.74
CA ASN A 315 3.10 20.43 7.29
C ASN A 315 3.72 21.79 6.99
N GLY A 316 3.38 22.80 7.79
CA GLY A 316 4.15 24.03 7.78
C GLY A 316 4.31 24.65 9.16
N LEU A 317 5.31 25.51 9.23
CA LEU A 317 6.03 25.96 10.42
C LEU A 317 5.24 26.95 11.31
N SER A 318 3.92 26.87 11.31
CA SER A 318 3.01 27.63 12.15
C SER A 318 2.00 26.64 12.71
N THR A 319 2.21 26.21 13.95
CA THR A 319 1.30 25.34 14.68
C THR A 319 -0.10 25.96 14.75
N MET A 320 -1.03 25.42 13.96
CA MET A 320 -2.49 25.57 14.09
C MET A 320 -3.06 26.97 13.76
N ASN A 321 -3.20 27.27 12.46
CA ASN A 321 -4.16 28.25 11.96
C ASN A 321 -5.50 27.56 11.63
N LEU A 322 -6.62 28.23 11.91
CA LEU A 322 -7.96 27.72 11.60
C LEU A 322 -8.18 27.60 10.09
N LEU A 323 -8.72 26.45 9.64
CA LEU A 323 -9.29 26.24 8.31
C LEU A 323 -10.80 26.02 8.46
N GLY A 324 -11.60 27.02 8.08
CA GLY A 324 -13.04 26.89 7.86
C GLY A 324 -13.34 26.89 6.36
N THR A 325 -13.77 25.75 5.81
CA THR A 325 -14.06 25.63 4.38
C THR A 325 -15.53 25.85 4.07
N THR A 326 -16.07 27.05 4.30
CA THR A 326 -17.38 27.38 3.70
C THR A 326 -17.16 28.04 2.35
N ALA A 327 -17.78 27.51 1.31
CA ALA A 327 -17.81 28.17 0.01
C ALA A 327 -18.85 29.31 0.04
N PHE A 328 -18.41 30.53 0.33
CA PHE A 328 -19.23 31.70 0.04
C PHE A 328 -19.27 31.91 -1.48
N ASP A 329 -20.40 31.60 -2.12
CA ASP A 329 -20.67 32.05 -3.48
C ASP A 329 -21.04 33.55 -3.42
N SER A 330 -20.47 34.34 -4.32
CA SER A 330 -20.82 35.75 -4.54
C SER A 330 -22.33 36.03 -4.68
N SER A 331 -23.12 35.02 -5.09
CA SER A 331 -24.57 35.13 -5.30
C SER A 331 -25.42 34.70 -4.09
N TRP A 332 -24.82 34.08 -3.07
CA TRP A 332 -25.56 33.43 -1.97
C TRP A 332 -24.97 33.78 -0.59
N PRO A 333 -25.62 34.67 0.18
CA PRO A 333 -25.20 34.96 1.55
C PRO A 333 -25.44 33.75 2.47
N LEU A 334 -24.59 33.60 3.49
CA LEU A 334 -24.75 32.54 4.48
C LEU A 334 -25.91 32.87 5.42
N LYS A 335 -26.85 31.94 5.55
CA LYS A 335 -28.01 32.09 6.43
C LYS A 335 -27.73 31.53 7.82
N ILE A 336 -27.61 32.41 8.81
CA ILE A 336 -27.51 32.08 10.24
C ILE A 336 -28.91 31.92 10.84
N THR A 337 -29.19 30.75 11.38
CA THR A 337 -30.44 30.37 12.05
C THR A 337 -30.19 30.14 13.54
N LYS A 338 -31.12 30.64 14.35
CA LYS A 338 -31.03 30.57 15.81
C LYS A 338 -30.90 29.11 16.28
N ASP A 339 -29.95 28.87 17.17
CA ASP A 339 -29.64 27.59 17.81
C ASP A 339 -29.26 26.46 16.82
N GLN A 340 -29.04 26.76 15.54
CA GLN A 340 -28.63 25.79 14.52
C GLN A 340 -27.20 25.99 14.03
N ASN A 341 -26.81 27.22 13.78
CA ASN A 341 -25.52 27.57 13.19
C ASN A 341 -25.12 29.00 13.61
N ASP A 342 -25.34 29.32 14.87
CA ASP A 342 -25.22 30.65 15.46
C ASP A 342 -24.14 30.77 16.56
N GLU A 343 -23.45 29.69 16.91
CA GLU A 343 -22.46 29.63 18.00
C GLU A 343 -21.09 29.09 17.52
N ILE A 344 -20.03 29.84 17.84
CA ILE A 344 -18.63 29.48 17.68
C ILE A 344 -17.94 29.54 19.04
N GLN A 345 -17.10 28.55 19.32
CA GLN A 345 -16.18 28.54 20.43
C GLN A 345 -14.82 28.01 19.96
N PHE A 346 -13.74 28.59 20.48
CA PHE A 346 -12.37 28.11 20.28
C PHE A 346 -11.47 28.57 21.43
N GLN A 347 -10.24 28.10 21.45
CA GLN A 347 -9.20 28.48 22.40
C GLN A 347 -8.07 29.22 21.68
N ILE A 348 -7.58 30.27 22.32
CA ILE A 348 -6.36 30.97 21.95
C ILE A 348 -5.27 30.48 22.89
N GLU A 349 -4.25 29.86 22.35
CA GLU A 349 -3.09 29.35 23.08
C GLU A 349 -1.86 30.19 22.72
N PRO A 350 -1.42 31.11 23.58
CA PRO A 350 -0.23 31.91 23.34
C PRO A 350 1.02 31.02 23.18
N THR A 351 1.87 31.33 22.21
CA THR A 351 3.12 30.58 21.96
C THR A 351 4.18 30.81 23.02
N ASP A 352 3.98 31.82 23.89
CA ASP A 352 4.83 32.13 25.04
C ASP A 352 4.56 31.25 26.28
N GLY A 353 3.59 30.33 26.20
CA GLY A 353 3.21 29.41 27.28
C GLY A 353 2.26 30.00 28.32
N SER A 354 1.70 31.20 28.07
CA SER A 354 0.64 31.76 28.90
C SER A 354 -0.64 30.91 28.86
N PRO A 355 -1.52 31.00 29.89
CA PRO A 355 -2.75 30.21 29.93
C PRO A 355 -3.64 30.42 28.71
N SER A 356 -4.26 29.35 28.23
CA SER A 356 -5.18 29.41 27.10
C SER A 356 -6.43 30.24 27.44
N THR A 357 -6.93 30.98 26.46
CA THR A 357 -8.11 31.82 26.59
C THR A 357 -9.23 31.29 25.71
N THR A 358 -10.36 30.95 26.31
CA THR A 358 -11.55 30.50 25.57
C THR A 358 -12.29 31.69 24.99
N VAL A 359 -12.52 31.66 23.68
CA VAL A 359 -13.37 32.59 22.95
C VAL A 359 -14.69 31.89 22.66
N SER A 360 -15.81 32.56 22.93
CA SER A 360 -17.15 32.09 22.56
C SER A 360 -17.93 33.26 21.99
N MET A 361 -18.50 33.06 20.81
CA MET A 361 -19.20 34.06 20.02
C MET A 361 -20.55 33.50 19.58
N LYS A 362 -21.61 34.30 19.76
CA LYS A 362 -22.95 34.00 19.25
C LYS A 362 -23.36 35.03 18.20
N ILE A 363 -23.58 34.60 16.97
CA ILE A 363 -23.93 35.44 15.83
C ILE A 363 -25.46 35.53 15.74
N LYS A 364 -25.98 36.73 15.48
CA LYS A 364 -27.43 36.93 15.40
C LYS A 364 -27.99 36.26 14.14
N PRO A 365 -29.20 35.68 14.19
CA PRO A 365 -29.85 35.13 13.01
C PRO A 365 -30.00 36.19 11.90
N GLY A 366 -29.72 35.81 10.66
CA GLY A 366 -29.69 36.71 9.51
C GLY A 366 -28.92 36.12 8.33
N GLU A 367 -28.87 36.84 7.22
CA GLU A 367 -28.07 36.49 6.05
C GLU A 367 -26.83 37.38 5.99
N TYR A 368 -25.65 36.77 5.86
CA TYR A 368 -24.38 37.48 5.89
C TYR A 368 -23.52 37.11 4.68
N THR A 369 -23.05 38.12 3.96
CA THR A 369 -21.95 37.94 3.01
C THR A 369 -20.64 37.64 3.76
N ARG A 370 -19.65 37.10 3.03
CA ARG A 370 -18.29 36.84 3.57
C ARG A 370 -17.70 38.07 4.25
N ALA A 371 -17.79 39.24 3.61
CA ALA A 371 -17.23 40.47 4.13
C ALA A 371 -17.95 40.96 5.39
N GLU A 372 -19.28 40.85 5.43
CA GLU A 372 -20.08 41.22 6.61
C GLU A 372 -19.79 40.32 7.80
N LEU A 373 -19.63 39.02 7.55
CA LEU A 373 -19.33 38.05 8.59
C LEU A 373 -17.91 38.22 9.14
N ILE A 374 -16.90 38.43 8.28
CA ILE A 374 -15.53 38.77 8.71
C ILE A 374 -15.54 40.01 9.60
N LYS A 375 -16.29 41.05 9.20
CA LYS A 375 -16.41 42.28 9.98
C LYS A 375 -17.03 42.01 11.35
N LEU A 376 -18.06 41.17 11.42
CA LEU A 376 -18.72 40.80 12.68
C LEU A 376 -17.80 39.98 13.59
N LEU A 377 -17.06 39.01 13.03
CA LEU A 377 -16.07 38.24 13.78
C LEU A 377 -14.98 39.16 14.34
N ASN A 378 -14.42 40.05 13.52
CA ASN A 378 -13.36 40.96 13.97
C ASN A 378 -13.80 41.98 15.03
N GLN A 379 -15.09 42.31 15.11
CA GLN A 379 -15.61 43.14 16.21
C GLN A 379 -15.48 42.45 17.57
N GLU A 380 -15.61 41.12 17.61
CA GLU A 380 -15.41 40.35 18.83
C GLU A 380 -13.92 40.00 19.05
N LEU A 381 -13.18 39.74 17.97
CA LEU A 381 -11.77 39.34 18.03
C LEU A 381 -10.82 40.48 18.39
N VAL A 382 -11.22 41.75 18.23
CA VAL A 382 -10.39 42.92 18.58
C VAL A 382 -9.89 42.91 20.04
N LYS A 383 -10.54 42.15 20.92
CA LYS A 383 -10.18 41.97 22.32
C LYS A 383 -8.92 41.11 22.51
N TYR A 384 -8.49 40.39 21.46
CA TYR A 384 -7.40 39.42 21.49
C TYR A 384 -6.27 39.84 20.54
N PRO A 385 -5.16 40.39 21.06
CA PRO A 385 -4.05 40.85 20.24
C PRO A 385 -3.48 39.73 19.35
N GLY A 386 -3.33 40.01 18.06
CA GLY A 386 -2.77 39.06 17.08
C GLY A 386 -3.79 38.06 16.51
N VAL A 387 -5.03 38.05 17.02
CA VAL A 387 -6.10 37.20 16.49
C VAL A 387 -7.01 37.98 15.57
N GLU A 388 -7.15 37.53 14.33
CA GLU A 388 -8.03 38.16 13.33
C GLU A 388 -8.74 37.12 12.46
N ALA A 389 -9.97 37.44 12.05
CA ALA A 389 -10.68 36.79 10.97
C ALA A 389 -10.33 37.47 9.65
N LYS A 390 -9.95 36.72 8.62
CA LYS A 390 -9.63 37.24 7.30
C LYS A 390 -10.11 36.33 6.19
N GLU A 391 -10.08 36.90 5.00
CA GLU A 391 -10.32 36.18 3.76
C GLU A 391 -9.26 35.11 3.51
N TYR A 392 -9.70 33.91 3.14
CA TYR A 392 -8.81 32.81 2.79
C TYR A 392 -9.27 32.14 1.49
N GLY A 393 -8.35 32.03 0.52
CA GLY A 393 -8.69 31.52 -0.81
C GLY A 393 -9.82 32.29 -1.50
N GLN A 394 -10.49 31.63 -2.45
CA GLN A 394 -11.54 32.27 -3.23
C GLN A 394 -12.85 32.44 -2.47
N SER A 395 -13.16 31.56 -1.51
CA SER A 395 -14.49 31.52 -0.91
C SER A 395 -14.51 31.35 0.61
N CYS A 396 -13.39 31.21 1.31
CA CYS A 396 -13.37 30.81 2.74
C CYS A 396 -13.01 31.94 3.72
N ILE A 397 -13.23 31.70 5.03
CA ILE A 397 -12.82 32.57 6.14
C ILE A 397 -11.81 31.82 7.01
N GLN A 398 -10.71 32.48 7.37
CA GLN A 398 -9.70 31.99 8.29
C GLN A 398 -9.68 32.84 9.55
N ILE A 399 -9.64 32.21 10.72
CA ILE A 399 -9.23 32.88 11.98
C ILE A 399 -7.77 32.52 12.24
N THR A 400 -6.90 33.51 12.23
CA THR A 400 -5.46 33.32 12.48
C THR A 400 -5.09 33.98 13.79
N GLY A 401 -4.19 33.34 14.55
CA GLY A 401 -3.57 33.92 15.74
C GLY A 401 -2.22 34.59 15.46
N GLY A 402 -1.85 34.72 14.18
CA GLY A 402 -0.58 35.28 13.75
C GLY A 402 0.61 34.39 14.11
N TYR A 403 1.71 35.01 14.56
CA TYR A 403 2.92 34.29 15.02
C TYR A 403 2.89 33.97 16.51
N ASP A 404 2.02 34.65 17.26
CA ASP A 404 2.09 34.71 18.72
C ASP A 404 1.00 33.87 19.40
N ASN A 405 -0.01 33.40 18.66
CA ASN A 405 -1.09 32.59 19.20
C ASN A 405 -1.46 31.44 18.28
N ASN A 406 -1.70 30.28 18.87
CA ASN A 406 -2.31 29.13 18.21
C ASN A 406 -3.84 29.16 18.45
N ILE A 407 -4.61 28.73 17.45
CA ILE A 407 -6.08 28.65 17.55
C ILE A 407 -6.48 27.17 17.62
N THR A 408 -7.07 26.74 18.75
CA THR A 408 -7.38 25.33 19.05
C THR A 408 -8.80 25.17 19.63
N GLY A 409 -9.20 23.96 20.02
CA GLY A 409 -10.39 23.74 20.86
C GLY A 409 -11.73 24.17 20.25
N LEU A 410 -11.89 24.01 18.93
CA LEU A 410 -13.09 24.40 18.19
C LEU A 410 -14.33 23.64 18.66
N LYS A 411 -15.41 24.37 18.95
CA LYS A 411 -16.71 23.86 19.39
C LYS A 411 -17.82 24.80 18.92
N GLY A 412 -19.05 24.32 18.94
CA GLY A 412 -20.24 25.11 18.58
C GLY A 412 -21.04 24.45 17.46
N ASN A 413 -22.13 25.10 17.07
CA ASN A 413 -23.02 24.59 16.02
C ASN A 413 -22.71 25.20 14.64
N MET A 414 -21.76 26.15 14.54
CA MET A 414 -21.17 26.63 13.28
C MET A 414 -20.12 25.68 12.67
N PHE A 415 -20.05 24.43 13.15
CA PHE A 415 -19.11 23.39 12.72
C PHE A 415 -19.84 22.15 12.18
N LYS A 416 -21.00 22.35 11.54
CA LYS A 416 -21.89 21.26 11.13
C LYS A 416 -21.65 20.83 9.68
N LEU A 417 -21.57 19.52 9.46
CA LEU A 417 -21.67 18.92 8.13
C LEU A 417 -23.14 18.98 7.68
N GLU A 418 -23.43 19.76 6.64
CA GLU A 418 -24.77 19.79 6.05
C GLU A 418 -24.98 18.55 5.18
N LEU A 419 -26.00 17.76 5.53
CA LEU A 419 -26.45 16.60 4.77
C LEU A 419 -27.89 16.89 4.32
N GLY A 420 -28.10 17.10 3.01
CA GLY A 420 -29.43 17.33 2.44
C GLY A 420 -29.42 17.99 1.05
N THR A 421 -30.52 17.81 0.32
CA THR A 421 -30.76 18.32 -1.05
C THR A 421 -31.29 19.75 -1.11
N GLU A 422 -31.71 20.33 0.02
CA GLU A 422 -32.14 21.73 0.10
C GLU A 422 -31.37 22.46 1.22
N HIS A 423 -30.60 23.47 0.82
CA HIS A 423 -29.77 24.39 1.64
C HIS A 423 -28.35 23.91 2.01
N VAL A 424 -27.44 24.00 1.02
CA VAL A 424 -26.07 23.48 1.06
C VAL A 424 -25.12 24.23 2.01
N TYR A 425 -25.45 25.45 2.48
CA TYR A 425 -24.54 26.25 3.32
C TYR A 425 -25.24 26.84 4.54
N THR A 426 -25.23 26.12 5.67
CA THR A 426 -25.57 26.72 6.98
C THR A 426 -24.35 26.79 7.91
N SER A 427 -23.21 26.14 7.62
CA SER A 427 -22.03 26.24 8.48
C SER A 427 -20.99 27.23 7.95
N VAL A 428 -20.24 27.91 8.82
CA VAL A 428 -19.09 28.80 8.48
C VAL A 428 -17.76 28.05 8.56
N PHE A 429 -17.70 27.04 9.41
CA PHE A 429 -16.53 26.23 9.67
C PHE A 429 -16.93 24.77 9.53
N TYR A 430 -16.00 23.92 9.09
CA TYR A 430 -16.16 22.47 9.09
C TYR A 430 -15.18 21.93 10.12
N ASP A 431 -15.67 21.12 11.06
CA ASP A 431 -14.81 20.42 12.01
C ASP A 431 -14.46 19.05 11.44
N ASN A 432 -13.23 18.91 10.95
CA ASN A 432 -12.70 17.65 10.41
C ASN A 432 -12.05 16.78 11.51
N ILE A 433 -11.98 17.23 12.77
CA ILE A 433 -11.24 16.54 13.83
C ILE A 433 -12.00 16.64 15.14
N ARG A 434 -13.12 15.92 15.23
CA ARG A 434 -14.05 16.06 16.36
C ARG A 434 -13.43 15.76 17.73
N TYR A 435 -12.32 15.03 17.84
CA TYR A 435 -11.62 14.76 19.12
C TYR A 435 -10.12 14.48 18.94
N GLY A 436 -9.30 15.50 18.64
CA GLY A 436 -7.84 15.36 18.60
C GLY A 436 -7.16 15.65 19.94
N THR A 437 -6.35 14.73 20.45
CA THR A 437 -5.32 15.02 21.47
C THR A 437 -3.98 15.17 20.75
N THR A 438 -3.31 16.31 20.89
CA THR A 438 -2.00 16.55 20.26
C THR A 438 -0.88 15.91 21.08
N ILE A 439 -0.05 15.09 20.45
CA ILE A 439 1.24 14.65 20.99
C ILE A 439 2.33 15.31 20.14
N GLY A 440 3.27 16.00 20.80
CA GLY A 440 4.31 16.78 20.13
C GLY A 440 5.29 15.91 19.34
N THR A 441 5.60 16.34 18.12
CA THR A 441 6.60 15.73 17.24
C THR A 441 8.02 16.17 17.67
N PRO A 442 9.07 15.33 17.55
CA PRO A 442 10.44 15.73 17.85
C PRO A 442 10.92 16.89 16.97
N ALA A 443 11.55 17.91 17.57
CA ALA A 443 12.18 19.00 16.83
C ALA A 443 13.53 18.55 16.27
N MET A 444 13.66 18.43 14.94
CA MET A 444 14.90 18.04 14.28
C MET A 444 15.60 19.25 13.62
N THR A 445 16.90 19.40 13.85
CA THR A 445 17.76 20.37 13.14
C THR A 445 18.81 19.58 12.36
N THR A 446 18.83 19.72 11.03
CA THR A 446 19.80 19.03 10.16
C THR A 446 20.79 20.02 9.55
N GLY A 447 22.05 19.60 9.45
CA GLY A 447 23.11 20.32 8.73
C GLY A 447 23.85 19.34 7.82
N LYS A 448 24.27 19.80 6.64
CA LYS A 448 25.05 19.01 5.68
C LYS A 448 26.47 19.57 5.58
N THR A 449 27.47 18.68 5.54
CA THR A 449 28.86 19.02 5.19
C THR A 449 29.39 17.93 4.27
N TYR A 450 30.20 18.30 3.28
CA TYR A 450 30.77 17.37 2.30
C TYR A 450 32.18 16.95 2.74
N TYR A 451 32.48 15.65 2.69
CA TYR A 451 33.81 15.10 2.96
C TYR A 451 34.50 14.67 1.65
N ASN A 452 35.84 14.67 1.64
CA ASN A 452 36.62 14.09 0.53
C ASN A 452 36.74 12.57 0.68
N GLU A 453 36.99 11.90 -0.45
CA GLU A 453 37.03 10.45 -0.74
C GLU A 453 37.73 9.56 0.31
N ASP A 454 38.68 10.09 1.09
CA ASP A 454 39.51 9.31 2.00
C ASP A 454 39.02 9.25 3.46
N TYR A 455 37.99 10.01 3.86
CA TYR A 455 37.56 10.16 5.28
C TYR A 455 38.66 10.60 6.28
N THR A 456 39.83 10.98 5.78
CA THR A 456 41.01 11.25 6.61
C THR A 456 41.01 12.63 7.25
N ASN A 457 40.15 13.54 6.77
CA ASN A 457 40.05 14.90 7.29
C ASN A 457 39.12 14.95 8.50
N LYS A 458 39.72 14.89 9.69
CA LYS A 458 39.01 15.07 10.95
C LYS A 458 38.49 16.51 11.10
N ILE A 459 37.35 16.65 11.77
CA ILE A 459 36.79 17.94 12.17
C ILE A 459 37.64 18.49 13.30
N LYS A 460 38.33 19.58 13.03
CA LYS A 460 39.06 20.31 14.05
C LYS A 460 38.11 21.17 14.86
N ILE A 461 38.04 20.89 16.16
CA ILE A 461 37.35 21.70 17.15
C ILE A 461 38.38 22.59 17.85
N ASP A 462 38.17 23.90 17.77
CA ASP A 462 38.93 24.92 18.48
C ASP A 462 37.98 25.99 19.03
N ARG A 463 38.54 27.08 19.58
CA ARG A 463 37.75 28.14 20.22
C ARG A 463 36.72 28.83 19.30
N SER A 464 36.82 28.65 17.98
CA SER A 464 35.89 29.23 17.01
C SER A 464 34.62 28.40 16.79
N ASN A 465 34.64 27.10 17.12
CA ASN A 465 33.56 26.15 16.84
C ASN A 465 33.33 25.10 17.96
N ASP A 466 33.77 25.39 19.19
CA ASP A 466 33.70 24.47 20.35
C ASP A 466 32.37 24.49 21.13
N THR A 467 31.38 25.29 20.72
CA THR A 467 30.20 25.55 21.56
C THR A 467 28.89 25.35 20.81
N LEU A 468 28.07 24.40 21.28
CA LEU A 468 26.69 24.19 20.83
C LEU A 468 25.71 24.77 21.87
N ARG A 469 24.76 25.61 21.43
CA ARG A 469 23.76 26.25 22.31
C ARG A 469 22.36 26.07 21.75
N PHE A 470 21.44 25.64 22.61
CA PHE A 470 20.01 25.54 22.30
C PHE A 470 19.19 25.70 23.57
N LYS A 471 17.87 25.91 23.44
CA LYS A 471 16.95 25.97 24.58
C LYS A 471 16.13 24.69 24.64
N TYR A 472 15.96 24.15 25.83
CA TYR A 472 15.07 23.01 26.11
C TYR A 472 14.23 23.35 27.34
N ASN A 473 12.91 23.27 27.24
CA ASN A 473 11.95 23.67 28.29
C ASN A 473 12.27 25.08 28.88
N GLY A 474 12.63 26.04 28.02
CA GLY A 474 12.98 27.41 28.42
C GLY A 474 14.39 27.60 28.99
N ASN A 475 15.09 26.51 29.34
CA ASN A 475 16.46 26.56 29.87
C ASN A 475 17.49 26.52 28.75
N GLN A 476 18.48 27.42 28.80
CA GLN A 476 19.59 27.41 27.84
C GLN A 476 20.56 26.29 28.18
N ILE A 477 20.69 25.31 27.29
CA ILE A 477 21.72 24.29 27.33
C ILE A 477 22.91 24.77 26.51
N THR A 478 24.11 24.59 27.05
CA THR A 478 25.36 24.90 26.38
C THR A 478 26.28 23.70 26.51
N VAL A 479 26.53 23.01 25.40
CA VAL A 479 27.50 21.91 25.32
C VAL A 479 28.80 22.46 24.79
N LYS A 480 29.88 22.28 25.55
CA LYS A 480 31.22 22.68 25.16
C LYS A 480 32.03 21.45 24.75
N ILE A 481 32.42 21.41 23.50
CA ILE A 481 33.21 20.32 22.90
C ILE A 481 34.70 20.60 23.19
N PRO A 482 35.46 19.65 23.75
CA PRO A 482 36.89 19.84 23.95
C PRO A 482 37.63 20.13 22.65
N ALA A 483 38.71 20.91 22.72
CA ALA A 483 39.54 21.15 21.55
C ALA A 483 40.23 19.85 21.11
N GLY A 484 40.16 19.52 19.82
CA GLY A 484 40.63 18.25 19.31
C GLY A 484 40.27 18.03 17.85
N GLU A 485 40.59 16.85 17.33
CA GLU A 485 40.24 16.42 15.99
C GLU A 485 39.29 15.22 16.07
N TYR A 486 38.08 15.38 15.54
CA TYR A 486 36.99 14.42 15.67
C TYR A 486 36.59 13.82 14.32
N ILE A 487 36.12 12.60 14.33
CA ILE A 487 35.40 11.99 13.18
C ILE A 487 33.88 12.11 13.39
N ILE A 488 33.12 12.06 12.30
CA ILE A 488 31.66 11.91 12.31
C ILE A 488 31.34 10.71 11.41
N ASP A 489 30.94 9.59 12.01
CA ASP A 489 30.44 8.42 11.29
C ASP A 489 29.39 7.68 12.11
N ASP A 490 28.63 6.80 11.45
CA ASP A 490 27.71 5.84 12.08
C ASP A 490 28.40 4.48 12.38
N ILE A 491 29.58 4.25 11.79
CA ILE A 491 30.25 2.94 11.77
C ILE A 491 31.06 2.69 13.06
N SER A 492 31.57 3.75 13.70
CA SER A 492 32.45 3.69 14.87
C SER A 492 31.87 4.44 16.09
N ASN A 493 30.58 4.22 16.37
CA ASN A 493 29.82 4.87 17.46
C ASN A 493 30.22 4.40 18.89
N THR A 494 31.48 4.01 19.10
CA THR A 494 32.02 3.52 20.38
C THR A 494 33.31 4.22 20.81
N SER A 495 33.86 5.12 19.97
CA SER A 495 35.10 5.85 20.27
C SER A 495 34.84 7.28 20.74
N LYS A 496 35.61 7.73 21.74
CA LYS A 496 35.61 9.14 22.19
C LYS A 496 36.12 10.13 21.13
N ASP A 497 36.74 9.61 20.08
CA ASP A 497 37.22 10.40 18.94
C ASP A 497 36.10 10.68 17.92
N ASN A 498 34.89 10.11 18.11
CA ASN A 498 33.69 10.37 17.31
C ASN A 498 32.81 11.45 17.99
N LEU A 499 32.51 12.53 17.25
CA LEU A 499 31.74 13.65 17.76
C LEU A 499 30.27 13.29 18.06
N THR A 500 29.67 12.41 17.26
CA THR A 500 28.31 11.91 17.46
C THR A 500 28.19 11.16 18.77
N TYR A 501 29.17 10.30 19.08
CA TYR A 501 29.24 9.60 20.35
C TYR A 501 29.39 10.58 21.53
N PHE A 502 30.31 11.54 21.42
CA PHE A 502 30.52 12.55 22.46
C PHE A 502 29.26 13.36 22.76
N LEU A 503 28.57 13.86 21.73
CA LEU A 503 27.36 14.66 21.89
C LEU A 503 26.23 13.87 22.54
N ASN A 504 26.01 12.61 22.13
CA ASN A 504 25.02 11.74 22.75
C ASN A 504 25.30 11.46 24.23
N GLU A 505 26.57 11.28 24.61
CA GLU A 505 26.94 11.13 26.03
C GLU A 505 26.72 12.42 26.84
N GLU A 506 26.93 13.60 26.26
CA GLU A 506 26.60 14.87 26.92
C GLU A 506 25.08 15.07 27.03
N PHE A 507 24.29 14.67 26.03
CA PHE A 507 22.83 14.78 26.08
C PHE A 507 22.19 13.84 27.09
N LYS A 508 22.73 12.63 27.29
CA LYS A 508 22.27 11.71 28.35
C LYS A 508 22.37 12.29 29.76
N LYS A 509 23.25 13.27 29.99
CA LYS A 509 23.38 13.95 31.30
C LYS A 509 22.26 14.94 31.56
N ILE A 510 21.46 15.28 30.55
CA ILE A 510 20.34 16.21 30.65
C ILE A 510 19.10 15.42 31.06
N ALA A 511 18.78 15.47 32.35
CA ALA A 511 17.70 14.68 32.92
C ALA A 511 16.34 14.96 32.24
N GLY A 512 15.69 13.91 31.73
CA GLY A 512 14.35 13.97 31.14
C GLY A 512 14.29 14.44 29.69
N ALA A 513 15.42 14.72 29.05
CA ALA A 513 15.46 15.13 27.64
C ALA A 513 15.70 13.95 26.71
N ASP A 514 14.80 13.73 25.74
CA ASP A 514 14.97 12.78 24.64
C ASP A 514 15.67 13.49 23.46
N ILE A 515 16.98 13.70 23.61
CA ILE A 515 17.82 14.38 22.62
C ILE A 515 18.90 13.40 22.15
N SER A 516 18.95 13.18 20.84
CA SER A 516 19.99 12.37 20.21
C SER A 516 20.55 13.05 18.95
N VAL A 517 21.79 12.72 18.61
CA VAL A 517 22.44 13.09 17.36
C VAL A 517 22.76 11.81 16.60
N THR A 518 22.42 11.80 15.32
CA THR A 518 22.75 10.74 14.38
C THR A 518 23.49 11.34 13.20
N ALA A 519 24.41 10.56 12.62
CA ALA A 519 25.17 10.95 11.44
C ALA A 519 25.13 9.83 10.41
N PRO A 520 23.98 9.64 9.73
CA PRO A 520 23.84 8.57 8.74
C PRO A 520 24.74 8.89 7.55
N SER A 521 25.60 7.95 7.17
CA SER A 521 26.45 8.06 5.98
C SER A 521 25.81 7.39 4.79
N VAL A 522 25.63 8.10 3.67
CA VAL A 522 25.08 7.55 2.41
C VAL A 522 26.21 7.41 1.39
N TYR A 523 26.48 6.20 0.90
CA TYR A 523 27.47 5.99 -0.15
C TYR A 523 26.95 6.47 -1.51
N ASP A 524 27.56 7.51 -2.07
CA ASP A 524 27.30 7.97 -3.42
C ASP A 524 28.21 7.24 -4.42
N SER A 525 27.63 6.23 -5.06
CA SER A 525 28.31 5.41 -6.08
C SER A 525 28.74 6.19 -7.33
N SER A 526 28.24 7.41 -7.54
CA SER A 526 28.52 8.22 -8.72
C SER A 526 29.84 8.99 -8.64
N ASN A 527 30.29 9.30 -7.43
CA ASN A 527 31.53 10.05 -7.16
C ASN A 527 32.47 9.31 -6.20
N GLY A 528 32.11 8.12 -5.70
CA GLY A 528 32.95 7.33 -4.79
C GLY A 528 33.04 7.91 -3.38
N THR A 529 32.18 8.87 -3.03
CA THR A 529 32.19 9.55 -1.74
C THR A 529 31.03 9.10 -0.86
N TYR A 530 31.10 9.43 0.43
CA TYR A 530 29.96 9.27 1.33
C TYR A 530 29.46 10.65 1.76
N GLU A 531 28.14 10.83 1.65
CA GLU A 531 27.42 12.04 2.09
C GLU A 531 27.07 12.00 3.58
#